data_AF-A0A7J4BBK2-F1
#
_entry.id   AF-A0A7J4BBK2-F1
#
_cell.length_a   1.000
_cell.length_b   1.000
_cell.length_c   1.000
_cell.angle_alpha   90.00
_cell.angle_beta   90.00
_cell.angle_gamma   90.00
#
_symmetry.space_group_name_H-M   'P 1'
#
loop_
_entity.id
_entity.type
_entity.pdbx_description
1 polymer ?
#
loop_
_entity_poly.entity_id
_entity_poly.type
_entity_poly.pdbx_seq_one_letter_code
_entity_poly.pdbx_strand_id
1 'polypeptide(L)'
;MVRIKKLELQGFKSFVKRTIIEFPTNFSLICGPNGSGKSNILDAICFVLGRTSAKSMRAERLAQLIYNGPRPAEYAKVSLVLDNSDKIFPLPDEEIVVSRTINRKGISIYKLNGNTVTREKIVEVLRAGGIHPDGHNIVLQGDITNIIEMSPLERRGIIDEISGIAEFDEKKEKAQRELSLVEERLKEATIKLNERFATLKKLEKEKDAALEYEKLTKELDIVRAS
;
A
#
# COMPACT_ATOMS: atom_id res chain seq x y z
N MET A 1 7.03 -11.06 20.78
CA MET A 1 7.27 -9.62 20.74
C MET A 1 8.22 -9.28 19.61
N VAL A 2 7.78 -8.44 18.68
CA VAL A 2 8.64 -7.93 17.60
C VAL A 2 9.68 -7.00 18.21
N ARG A 3 10.96 -7.24 17.92
CA ARG A 3 12.05 -6.33 18.33
C ARG A 3 13.06 -6.12 17.22
N ILE A 4 13.72 -4.96 17.26
CA ILE A 4 14.88 -4.68 16.41
C ILE A 4 16.09 -5.36 17.04
N LYS A 5 16.78 -6.22 16.28
CA LYS A 5 18.06 -6.83 16.69
C LYS A 5 19.24 -6.01 16.20
N LYS A 6 19.18 -5.53 14.96
CA LYS A 6 20.31 -4.90 14.29
C LYS A 6 19.87 -3.89 13.24
N LEU A 7 20.61 -2.80 13.12
CA LEU A 7 20.52 -1.84 12.02
C LEU A 7 21.88 -1.73 11.32
N GLU A 8 21.89 -1.97 10.02
CA GLU A 8 23.06 -1.76 9.17
C GLU A 8 22.86 -0.56 8.25
N LEU A 9 23.87 0.30 8.18
CA LEU A 9 23.85 1.57 7.46
C LEU A 9 25.09 1.66 6.57
N GLN A 10 24.93 2.09 5.32
CA GLN A 10 26.05 2.36 4.43
C GLN A 10 25.69 3.49 3.47
N GLY A 11 26.57 4.50 3.37
CA GLY A 11 26.36 5.67 2.52
C GLY A 11 25.13 6.50 2.89
N PHE A 12 24.58 6.35 4.11
CA PHE A 12 23.34 7.00 4.55
C PHE A 12 23.65 8.21 5.43
N LYS A 13 23.33 9.41 4.96
CA LYS A 13 23.59 10.69 5.65
C LYS A 13 25.01 10.73 6.25
N SER A 14 25.15 10.81 7.56
CA SER A 14 26.45 10.85 8.26
C SER A 14 27.22 9.52 8.26
N PHE A 15 26.61 8.41 7.85
CA PHE A 15 27.19 7.06 7.87
C PHE A 15 27.81 6.70 6.51
N VAL A 16 29.05 7.15 6.29
CA VAL A 16 29.78 6.93 5.02
C VAL A 16 30.14 5.47 4.82
N LYS A 17 30.82 4.89 5.83
CA LYS A 17 31.24 3.49 5.85
C LYS A 17 30.08 2.60 6.32
N ARG A 18 30.20 1.30 6.08
CA ARG A 18 29.28 0.32 6.66
C ARG A 18 29.38 0.38 8.19
N THR A 19 28.28 0.74 8.83
CA THR A 19 28.13 0.79 10.28
C THR A 19 27.04 -0.20 10.68
N ILE A 20 27.32 -0.99 11.72
CA ILE A 20 26.38 -1.93 12.30
C ILE A 20 26.07 -1.47 13.72
N ILE A 21 24.79 -1.35 14.03
CA ILE A 21 24.30 -1.00 15.37
C ILE A 21 23.47 -2.18 15.86
N GLU A 22 23.90 -2.80 16.94
CA GLU A 22 23.16 -3.87 17.61
C GLU A 22 22.30 -3.27 18.72
N PHE A 23 21.07 -3.76 18.84
CA PHE A 23 20.12 -3.28 19.83
C PHE A 23 19.94 -4.34 20.92
N PRO A 24 20.30 -4.04 22.19
CA PRO A 24 19.99 -4.91 23.30
C PRO A 24 18.47 -5.03 23.51
N THR A 25 18.07 -6.09 24.20
CA THR A 25 16.66 -6.31 24.53
C THR A 25 16.16 -5.23 25.49
N ASN A 26 14.88 -4.86 25.35
CA ASN A 26 14.13 -3.90 26.18
C ASN A 26 14.44 -2.42 25.90
N PHE A 27 15.64 -1.94 26.24
CA PHE A 27 15.93 -0.50 26.23
C PHE A 27 17.29 -0.19 25.61
N SER A 28 17.30 0.79 24.71
CA SER A 28 18.50 1.27 24.03
C SER A 28 18.57 2.78 24.12
N LEU A 29 19.72 3.32 24.53
CA LEU A 29 19.95 4.75 24.62
C LEU A 29 21.01 5.18 23.60
N ILE A 30 20.65 6.12 22.72
CA ILE A 30 21.56 6.69 21.72
C ILE A 30 21.98 8.09 22.19
N CYS A 31 23.24 8.22 22.61
CA CYS A 31 23.82 9.47 23.09
C CYS A 31 24.98 9.96 22.23
N GLY A 32 25.35 11.24 22.39
CA GLY A 32 26.49 11.86 21.71
C GLY A 32 26.31 13.36 21.48
N PRO A 33 27.37 14.08 21.07
CA PRO A 33 27.36 15.54 20.88
C PRO A 33 26.38 16.01 19.79
N ASN A 34 25.96 17.26 19.84
CA ASN A 34 25.14 17.85 18.76
C ASN A 34 25.86 17.74 17.41
N GLY A 35 25.12 17.39 16.36
CA GLY A 35 25.69 17.15 15.02
C GLY A 35 26.32 15.77 14.80
N SER A 36 26.42 14.90 15.82
CA SER A 36 27.03 13.56 15.67
C SER A 36 26.22 12.54 14.85
N GLY A 37 25.06 12.93 14.31
CA GLY A 37 24.24 12.07 13.46
C GLY A 37 23.26 11.14 14.20
N LYS A 38 23.05 11.32 15.51
CA LYS A 38 22.10 10.49 16.32
C LYS A 38 20.73 10.38 15.68
N SER A 39 20.13 11.52 15.33
CA SER A 39 18.80 11.56 14.71
C SER A 39 18.78 10.91 13.31
N ASN A 40 19.93 10.76 12.64
CA ASN A 40 20.00 10.06 11.36
C ASN A 40 19.80 8.54 11.52
N ILE A 41 19.99 7.99 12.73
CA ILE A 41 19.65 6.59 13.03
C ILE A 41 18.13 6.42 12.94
N LEU A 42 17.37 7.36 13.52
CA LEU A 42 15.91 7.33 13.46
C LEU A 42 15.41 7.55 12.03
N ASP A 43 16.00 8.49 11.28
CA ASP A 43 15.68 8.65 9.86
C ASP A 43 15.95 7.38 9.05
N ALA A 44 17.01 6.63 9.38
CA ALA A 44 17.34 5.39 8.70
C ALA A 44 16.30 4.30 8.99
N ILE A 45 15.82 4.21 10.23
CA ILE A 45 14.71 3.32 10.60
C ILE A 45 13.46 3.72 9.81
N CYS A 46 13.06 4.99 9.79
CA CYS A 46 11.93 5.45 8.97
C CYS A 46 12.11 5.13 7.48
N PHE A 47 13.32 5.31 6.96
CA PHE A 47 13.67 5.05 5.57
C PHE A 47 13.45 3.58 5.21
N VAL A 48 14.00 2.65 6.00
CA VAL A 48 13.92 1.21 5.73
C VAL A 48 12.53 0.63 5.97
N LEU A 49 11.75 1.19 6.89
CA LEU A 49 10.34 0.86 7.08
C LEU A 49 9.46 1.29 5.89
N GLY A 50 9.98 2.10 4.96
CA GLY A 50 9.29 2.46 3.74
C GLY A 50 8.56 3.79 3.82
N ARG A 51 8.95 4.70 4.72
CA ARG A 51 8.46 6.08 4.71
C ARG A 51 8.82 6.77 3.39
N THR A 52 7.84 7.42 2.75
CA THR A 52 7.97 8.03 1.41
C THR A 52 8.37 9.50 1.48
N SER A 53 7.89 10.21 2.51
CA SER A 53 8.16 11.64 2.69
C SER A 53 9.63 11.90 3.03
N ALA A 54 10.38 12.44 2.07
CA ALA A 54 11.77 12.87 2.32
C ALA A 54 11.85 13.93 3.44
N LYS A 55 10.85 14.84 3.50
CA LYS A 55 10.78 15.91 4.50
C LYS A 55 10.74 15.37 5.92
N SER A 56 9.98 14.30 6.16
CA SER A 56 9.92 13.64 7.47
C SER A 56 11.29 13.10 7.90
N MET A 57 12.13 12.70 6.95
CA MET A 57 13.51 12.27 7.17
C MET A 57 14.49 13.43 6.99
N ARG A 58 14.07 14.69 7.19
CA ARG A 58 14.92 15.89 7.18
C ARG A 58 15.77 16.00 5.91
N ALA A 59 15.12 15.77 4.76
CA ALA A 59 15.69 15.91 3.42
C ALA A 59 14.62 16.47 2.46
N GLU A 60 15.01 17.18 1.41
CA GLU A 60 14.06 17.68 0.41
C GLU A 60 13.70 16.60 -0.60
N ARG A 61 14.67 15.74 -0.93
CA ARG A 61 14.52 14.62 -1.87
C ARG A 61 15.15 13.37 -1.28
N LEU A 62 14.61 12.19 -1.59
CA LEU A 62 15.15 10.92 -1.08
C LEU A 62 16.62 10.70 -1.47
N ALA A 63 17.04 11.17 -2.65
CA ALA A 63 18.45 11.08 -3.09
C ALA A 63 19.41 11.88 -2.18
N GLN A 64 18.94 12.90 -1.45
CA GLN A 64 19.74 13.66 -0.47
C GLN A 64 19.98 12.87 0.83
N LEU A 65 19.35 11.69 1.00
CA LEU A 65 19.69 10.76 2.08
C LEU A 65 21.04 10.06 1.83
N ILE A 66 21.56 10.12 0.61
CA ILE A 66 22.88 9.61 0.25
C ILE A 66 23.95 10.57 0.74
N TYR A 67 24.98 10.04 1.40
CA TYR A 67 26.12 10.83 1.86
C TYR A 67 26.75 11.61 0.70
N ASN A 68 26.85 12.93 0.85
CA ASN A 68 27.36 13.84 -0.17
C ASN A 68 28.56 14.69 0.30
N GLY A 69 29.27 14.24 1.34
CA GLY A 69 30.50 14.90 1.80
C GLY A 69 31.74 14.51 0.97
N PRO A 70 32.96 14.74 1.50
CA PRO A 70 34.20 14.30 0.86
C PRO A 70 34.15 12.81 0.52
N ARG A 71 34.36 12.47 -0.76
CA ARG A 71 34.10 11.15 -1.36
C ARG A 71 32.62 10.75 -1.26
N PRO A 72 31.77 11.34 -2.10
CA PRO A 72 30.33 11.09 -2.06
C PRO A 72 30.01 9.62 -2.33
N ALA A 73 28.94 9.11 -1.71
CA ALA A 73 28.48 7.75 -1.96
C ALA A 73 27.64 7.70 -3.25
N GLU A 74 27.69 6.55 -3.93
CA GLU A 74 26.86 6.24 -5.11
C GLU A 74 25.42 5.84 -4.72
N TYR A 75 25.28 5.26 -3.54
CA TYR A 75 24.00 4.81 -2.99
C TYR A 75 23.99 4.91 -1.47
N ALA A 76 22.78 4.91 -0.91
CA ALA A 76 22.56 4.66 0.51
C ALA A 76 21.82 3.33 0.67
N LYS A 77 22.29 2.47 1.57
CA LYS A 77 21.66 1.21 1.92
C LYS A 77 21.42 1.18 3.42
N VAL A 78 20.20 0.82 3.80
CA VAL A 78 19.82 0.57 5.18
C VAL A 78 19.18 -0.81 5.26
N SER A 79 19.60 -1.60 6.25
CA SER A 79 19.04 -2.94 6.51
C SER A 79 18.66 -3.04 7.98
N LEU A 80 17.44 -3.47 8.26
CA LEU A 80 16.89 -3.66 9.60
C LEU A 80 16.65 -5.16 9.81
N VAL A 81 17.20 -5.70 10.88
CA VAL A 81 16.98 -7.08 11.30
C VAL A 81 16.00 -7.08 12.46
N LEU A 82 14.90 -7.77 12.27
CA LEU A 82 13.81 -7.94 13.24
C LEU A 82 13.79 -9.38 13.74
N ASP A 83 13.52 -9.54 15.03
CA ASP A 83 13.28 -10.84 15.64
C ASP A 83 11.85 -11.31 15.30
N ASN A 84 11.76 -12.55 14.81
CA ASN A 84 10.52 -13.24 14.50
C ASN A 84 10.42 -14.61 15.20
N SER A 85 11.11 -14.78 16.34
CA SER A 85 11.04 -16.01 17.14
C SER A 85 9.60 -16.39 17.53
N ASP A 86 8.76 -15.39 17.83
CA ASP A 86 7.35 -15.59 18.21
C ASP A 86 6.39 -15.72 17.00
N LYS A 87 6.91 -15.77 15.77
CA LYS A 87 6.15 -15.94 14.52
C LYS A 87 4.99 -14.96 14.33
N ILE A 88 5.17 -13.73 14.82
CA ILE A 88 4.21 -12.63 14.65
C ILE A 88 4.13 -12.25 13.17
N PHE A 89 5.28 -12.20 12.50
CA PHE A 89 5.30 -11.98 11.06
C PHE A 89 4.99 -13.29 10.33
N PRO A 90 4.23 -13.25 9.22
CA PRO A 90 3.83 -14.44 8.46
C PRO A 90 4.97 -14.96 7.57
N LEU A 91 6.15 -15.17 8.16
CA LEU A 91 7.35 -15.66 7.50
C LEU A 91 7.95 -16.83 8.32
N PRO A 92 8.52 -17.85 7.65
CA PRO A 92 9.04 -19.03 8.33
C PRO A 92 10.33 -18.75 9.11
N ASP A 93 11.09 -17.73 8.72
CA ASP A 93 12.38 -17.39 9.33
C ASP A 93 12.23 -16.89 10.78
N GLU A 94 13.22 -17.17 11.62
CA GLU A 94 13.32 -16.60 12.98
C GLU A 94 13.81 -15.15 12.98
N GLU A 95 14.44 -14.71 11.88
CA GLU A 95 14.86 -13.34 11.68
C GLU A 95 14.32 -12.82 10.34
N ILE A 96 13.90 -11.56 10.36
CA ILE A 96 13.44 -10.88 9.15
C ILE A 96 14.37 -9.73 8.85
N VAL A 97 14.90 -9.71 7.63
CA VAL A 97 15.80 -8.68 7.14
C VAL A 97 15.05 -7.83 6.12
N VAL A 98 14.68 -6.63 6.52
CA VAL A 98 14.13 -5.61 5.62
C VAL A 98 15.27 -4.72 5.17
N SER A 99 15.44 -4.50 3.87
CA SER A 99 16.47 -3.61 3.34
C SER A 99 15.89 -2.65 2.32
N ARG A 100 16.39 -1.42 2.32
CA ARG A 100 16.12 -0.42 1.29
C ARG A 100 17.43 0.18 0.80
N THR A 101 17.60 0.18 -0.51
CA THR A 101 18.73 0.84 -1.19
C THR A 101 18.20 1.94 -2.09
N ILE A 102 18.83 3.11 -2.07
CA ILE A 102 18.52 4.21 -2.99
C ILE A 102 19.78 4.69 -3.71
N ASN A 103 19.66 4.94 -5.01
CA ASN A 103 20.75 5.49 -5.83
C ASN A 103 20.56 7.00 -6.07
N ARG A 104 21.57 7.64 -6.67
CA ARG A 104 21.54 9.08 -7.01
C ARG A 104 20.40 9.48 -7.96
N LYS A 105 19.85 8.54 -8.72
CA LYS A 105 18.68 8.76 -9.59
C LYS A 105 17.35 8.77 -8.81
N GLY A 106 17.37 8.52 -7.50
CA GLY A 106 16.19 8.46 -6.64
C GLY A 106 15.45 7.12 -6.68
N ILE A 107 15.97 6.12 -7.39
CA ILE A 107 15.34 4.81 -7.52
C ILE A 107 15.59 4.03 -6.22
N SER A 108 14.50 3.64 -5.54
CA SER A 108 14.54 2.80 -4.35
C SER A 108 14.31 1.33 -4.72
N ILE A 109 15.13 0.43 -4.17
CA ILE A 109 14.98 -1.02 -4.26
C ILE A 109 14.74 -1.55 -2.85
N TYR A 110 13.64 -2.26 -2.66
CA TYR A 110 13.31 -2.92 -1.40
C TYR A 110 13.64 -4.40 -1.47
N LYS A 111 14.13 -4.94 -0.35
CA LYS A 111 14.38 -6.36 -0.20
C LYS A 111 13.84 -6.88 1.12
N LEU A 112 13.28 -8.07 1.08
CA LEU A 112 12.82 -8.84 2.23
C LEU A 112 13.56 -10.18 2.22
N ASN A 113 14.33 -10.46 3.26
CA ASN A 113 15.20 -11.65 3.37
C ASN A 113 16.08 -11.84 2.12
N GLY A 114 16.57 -10.72 1.55
CA GLY A 114 17.42 -10.71 0.35
C GLY A 114 16.67 -10.67 -0.99
N ASN A 115 15.39 -11.03 -1.01
CA ASN A 115 14.55 -11.05 -2.22
C ASN A 115 13.99 -9.67 -2.53
N THR A 116 14.07 -9.24 -3.80
CA THR A 116 13.51 -7.95 -4.23
C THR A 116 11.98 -8.01 -4.18
N VAL A 117 11.38 -7.04 -3.49
CA VAL A 117 9.92 -6.95 -3.33
C VAL A 117 9.45 -5.51 -3.53
N THR A 118 8.15 -5.31 -3.68
CA THR A 118 7.55 -3.97 -3.72
C THR A 118 7.53 -3.35 -2.32
N ARG A 119 7.39 -2.01 -2.26
CA ARG A 119 7.21 -1.30 -0.99
C ARG A 119 5.95 -1.78 -0.28
N GLU A 120 4.87 -1.97 -1.03
CA GLU A 120 3.57 -2.39 -0.53
C GLU A 120 3.69 -3.72 0.20
N LYS A 121 4.48 -4.66 -0.32
CA LYS A 121 4.72 -5.93 0.35
C LYS A 121 5.50 -5.79 1.66
N ILE A 122 6.48 -4.88 1.72
CA ILE A 122 7.18 -4.57 2.97
C ILE A 122 6.21 -4.03 4.02
N VAL A 123 5.37 -3.06 3.64
CA VAL A 123 4.39 -2.45 4.55
C VAL A 123 3.37 -3.48 5.04
N GLU A 124 2.88 -4.34 4.15
CA GLU A 124 1.97 -5.44 4.48
C GLU A 124 2.56 -6.39 5.54
N VAL A 125 3.81 -6.82 5.35
CA VAL A 125 4.49 -7.70 6.32
C VAL A 125 4.71 -6.99 7.64
N LEU A 126 5.16 -5.73 7.62
CA LEU A 126 5.40 -4.94 8.83
C LEU A 126 4.11 -4.68 9.63
N ARG A 127 2.98 -4.51 8.94
CA ARG A 127 1.65 -4.33 9.55
C ARG A 127 1.23 -5.53 10.39
N ALA A 128 1.55 -6.76 9.98
CA ALA A 128 1.29 -7.96 10.78
C ALA A 128 2.02 -7.93 12.15
N GLY A 129 3.16 -7.23 12.21
CA GLY A 129 3.91 -6.96 13.44
C GLY A 129 3.51 -5.68 14.18
N GLY A 130 2.45 -4.99 13.77
CA GLY A 130 2.04 -3.69 14.32
C GLY A 130 3.04 -2.57 14.03
N ILE A 131 3.88 -2.72 13.00
CA ILE A 131 4.85 -1.70 12.59
C ILE A 131 4.32 -0.94 11.39
N HIS A 132 4.07 0.35 11.59
CA HIS A 132 3.55 1.25 10.57
C HIS A 132 4.63 2.27 10.20
N PRO A 133 4.97 2.47 8.91
CA PRO A 133 6.00 3.44 8.51
C PRO A 133 5.65 4.87 8.92
N ASP A 134 4.36 5.19 8.94
CA ASP A 134 3.79 6.48 9.35
C ASP A 134 3.10 6.38 10.72
N GLY A 135 3.35 5.31 11.46
CA GLY A 135 2.72 5.04 12.75
C GLY A 135 3.19 5.96 13.88
N HIS A 136 2.37 6.01 14.93
CA HIS A 136 2.58 6.85 16.11
C HIS A 136 3.62 6.33 17.10
N ASN A 137 4.19 5.14 16.85
CA ASN A 137 5.28 4.55 17.64
C ASN A 137 6.66 5.13 17.29
N ILE A 138 6.76 5.96 16.25
CA ILE A 138 7.97 6.71 15.89
C ILE A 138 7.68 8.20 16.08
N VAL A 139 8.25 8.77 17.13
CA VAL A 139 8.12 10.21 17.43
C VAL A 139 9.37 10.94 16.95
N LEU A 140 9.21 11.68 15.85
CA LEU A 140 10.21 12.56 15.29
C LEU A 140 10.16 13.96 15.91
N GLN A 141 11.20 14.74 15.65
CA GLN A 141 11.20 16.15 15.97
C GLN A 141 10.07 16.87 15.22
N GLY A 142 9.22 17.60 15.96
CA GLY A 142 8.06 18.31 15.42
C GLY A 142 6.75 17.53 15.50
N ASP A 143 6.78 16.22 15.76
CA ASP A 143 5.56 15.42 15.84
C ASP A 143 4.66 15.81 17.03
N ILE A 144 5.25 16.30 18.12
CA ILE A 144 4.48 16.83 19.26
C ILE A 144 3.61 18.03 18.84
N THR A 145 4.18 18.96 18.06
CA THR A 145 3.43 20.10 17.53
C THR A 145 2.31 19.64 16.61
N ASN A 146 2.60 18.68 15.72
CA ASN A 146 1.59 18.09 14.83
C ASN A 146 0.43 17.49 15.64
N ILE A 147 0.70 16.74 16.72
CA ILE A 147 -0.34 16.14 17.57
C ILE A 147 -1.24 17.20 18.23
N ILE A 148 -0.66 18.34 18.61
CA ILE A 148 -1.41 19.47 19.20
C ILE A 148 -2.32 20.11 18.14
N GLU A 149 -1.82 20.28 16.92
CA GLU A 149 -2.54 20.91 15.80
C GLU A 149 -3.55 19.99 15.09
N MET A 150 -3.43 18.67 15.27
CA MET A 150 -4.35 17.68 14.67
C MET A 150 -5.82 17.97 14.98
N SER A 151 -6.66 17.79 13.97
CA SER A 151 -8.09 17.83 14.12
C SER A 151 -8.61 16.68 14.99
N PRO A 152 -9.79 16.80 15.61
CA PRO A 152 -10.41 15.71 16.36
C PRO A 152 -10.60 14.44 15.52
N LEU A 153 -10.83 14.58 14.21
CA LEU A 153 -11.01 13.46 13.29
C LEU A 153 -9.71 12.69 13.07
N GLU A 154 -8.60 13.40 12.82
CA GLU A 154 -7.27 12.80 12.67
C GLU A 154 -6.83 12.12 13.97
N ARG A 155 -7.05 12.78 15.11
CA ARG A 155 -6.75 12.22 16.43
C ARG A 155 -7.57 10.96 16.74
N ARG A 156 -8.85 10.91 16.32
CA ARG A 156 -9.67 9.70 16.41
C ARG A 156 -9.11 8.57 15.56
N GLY A 157 -8.60 8.87 14.37
CA GLY A 157 -7.95 7.88 13.50
C GLY A 157 -6.78 7.15 14.18
N ILE A 158 -6.00 7.85 15.01
CA ILE A 158 -4.94 7.24 15.83
C ILE A 158 -5.50 6.16 16.75
N ILE A 159 -6.64 6.44 17.39
CA ILE A 159 -7.30 5.52 18.33
C ILE A 159 -7.88 4.32 17.56
N ASP A 160 -8.48 4.55 16.40
CA ASP A 160 -9.01 3.50 15.53
C ASP A 160 -7.90 2.54 15.05
N GLU A 161 -6.71 3.07 14.76
CA GLU A 161 -5.53 2.27 14.40
C GLU A 161 -5.04 1.41 15.58
N ILE A 162 -4.86 2.02 16.75
CA ILE A 162 -4.39 1.31 17.96
C ILE A 162 -5.39 0.24 18.41
N SER A 163 -6.70 0.50 18.26
CA SER A 163 -7.74 -0.47 18.59
C SER A 163 -7.87 -1.61 17.57
N GLY A 164 -7.16 -1.55 16.45
CA GLY A 164 -7.23 -2.55 15.37
C GLY A 164 -8.52 -2.48 14.54
N ILE A 165 -9.35 -1.46 14.75
CA ILE A 165 -10.61 -1.26 14.01
C ILE A 165 -10.32 -0.83 12.56
N ALA A 166 -9.19 -0.16 12.33
CA ALA A 166 -8.79 0.32 11.02
C ALA A 166 -8.75 -0.77 9.93
N GLU A 167 -8.40 -2.02 10.26
CA GLU A 167 -8.44 -3.13 9.29
C GLU A 167 -9.87 -3.45 8.85
N PHE A 168 -10.84 -3.37 9.77
CA PHE A 168 -12.25 -3.60 9.45
C PHE A 168 -12.82 -2.47 8.61
N ASP A 169 -12.43 -1.22 8.89
CA ASP A 169 -12.83 -0.08 8.08
C ASP A 169 -12.25 -0.16 6.66
N GLU A 170 -10.99 -0.56 6.49
CA GLU A 170 -10.39 -0.76 5.17
C GLU A 170 -11.11 -1.88 4.38
N LYS A 171 -11.42 -3.00 5.03
CA LYS A 171 -12.21 -4.09 4.43
C LYS A 171 -13.62 -3.62 4.04
N LYS A 172 -14.27 -2.84 4.89
CA LYS A 172 -15.60 -2.28 4.65
C LYS A 172 -15.57 -1.33 3.46
N GLU A 173 -14.61 -0.42 3.40
CA GLU A 173 -14.48 0.54 2.30
C GLU A 173 -14.23 -0.19 0.97
N LYS A 174 -13.36 -1.21 0.98
CA LYS A 174 -13.11 -2.05 -0.21
C LYS A 174 -14.39 -2.78 -0.66
N ALA A 175 -15.12 -3.39 0.27
CA ALA A 175 -16.38 -4.07 -0.04
C ALA A 175 -17.44 -3.10 -0.58
N GLN A 176 -17.52 -1.88 -0.04
CA GLN A 176 -18.42 -0.84 -0.53
C GLN A 176 -18.07 -0.41 -1.96
N ARG A 177 -16.78 -0.21 -2.27
CA ARG A 177 -16.34 0.10 -3.66
C ARG A 177 -16.68 -1.01 -4.64
N GLU A 178 -16.47 -2.27 -4.24
CA GLU A 178 -16.83 -3.43 -5.07
C GLU A 178 -18.34 -3.52 -5.28
N LEU A 179 -19.15 -3.26 -4.23
CA LEU A 179 -20.61 -3.21 -4.32
C LEU A 179 -21.07 -2.15 -5.32
N SER A 180 -20.55 -0.92 -5.24
CA SER A 180 -20.92 0.16 -6.17
C SER A 180 -20.61 -0.20 -7.62
N LEU A 181 -19.47 -0.86 -7.89
CA LEU A 181 -19.13 -1.33 -9.23
C LEU A 181 -20.11 -2.41 -9.73
N VAL A 182 -20.54 -3.31 -8.86
CA VAL A 182 -21.53 -4.35 -9.20
C VAL A 182 -22.90 -3.73 -9.49
N GLU A 183 -23.33 -2.75 -8.71
CA GLU A 183 -24.58 -2.02 -8.92
C GLU A 183 -24.60 -1.30 -10.26
N GLU A 184 -23.49 -0.67 -10.65
CA GLU A 184 -23.35 -0.03 -11.96
C GLU A 184 -23.48 -1.04 -13.10
N ARG A 185 -22.81 -2.19 -13.00
CA ARG A 185 -22.92 -3.29 -14.00
C ARG A 185 -24.32 -3.86 -14.09
N LEU A 186 -25.02 -4.02 -12.97
CA LEU A 186 -26.41 -4.49 -12.94
C LEU A 186 -27.34 -3.50 -13.65
N LYS A 187 -27.12 -2.21 -13.44
CA LYS A 187 -27.88 -1.15 -14.13
C LYS A 187 -27.69 -1.23 -15.64
N GLU A 188 -26.46 -1.36 -16.12
CA GLU A 188 -26.17 -1.53 -17.54
C GLU A 188 -26.80 -2.81 -18.13
N ALA A 189 -26.70 -3.93 -17.42
CA ALA A 189 -27.28 -5.19 -17.86
C ALA A 189 -28.82 -5.10 -17.97
N THR A 190 -29.46 -4.41 -17.02
CA THR A 190 -30.92 -4.18 -17.02
C THR A 190 -31.34 -3.34 -18.22
N ILE A 191 -30.59 -2.29 -18.56
CA ILE A 191 -30.85 -1.46 -19.75
C ILE A 191 -30.79 -2.32 -21.03
N LYS A 192 -29.74 -3.13 -21.18
CA LYS A 192 -29.58 -4.03 -22.33
C LYS A 192 -30.69 -5.08 -22.41
N LEU A 193 -31.10 -5.65 -21.28
CA LEU A 193 -32.21 -6.61 -21.24
C LEU A 193 -33.51 -5.97 -21.71
N ASN A 194 -33.83 -4.77 -21.24
CA ASN A 194 -35.04 -4.06 -21.66
C ASN A 194 -35.06 -3.78 -23.16
N GLU A 195 -33.92 -3.39 -23.73
CA GLU A 195 -33.77 -3.20 -25.18
C GLU A 195 -34.00 -4.51 -25.96
N ARG A 196 -33.45 -5.63 -25.47
CA ARG A 196 -33.65 -6.96 -26.07
C ARG A 196 -35.11 -7.41 -25.99
N PHE A 197 -35.78 -7.21 -24.85
CA PHE A 197 -37.21 -7.53 -24.72
C PHE A 197 -38.08 -6.67 -25.64
N ALA A 198 -37.78 -5.38 -25.79
CA ALA A 198 -38.48 -4.51 -26.74
C ALA A 198 -38.29 -5.00 -28.19
N THR A 199 -37.07 -5.39 -28.55
CA THR A 199 -36.76 -5.97 -29.86
C THR A 199 -37.52 -7.27 -30.10
N LEU A 200 -37.55 -8.16 -29.10
CA LEU A 200 -38.24 -9.45 -29.18
C LEU A 200 -39.74 -9.27 -29.40
N LYS A 201 -40.39 -8.37 -28.67
CA LYS A 201 -41.81 -8.02 -28.87
C LYS A 201 -42.11 -7.48 -30.28
N LYS A 202 -41.17 -6.71 -30.85
CA LYS A 202 -41.31 -6.21 -32.23
C LYS A 202 -41.23 -7.36 -33.23
N LEU A 203 -40.25 -8.25 -33.08
CA LEU A 203 -40.07 -9.43 -33.93
C LEU A 203 -41.26 -10.41 -33.84
N GLU A 204 -41.86 -10.57 -32.66
CA GLU A 204 -43.08 -11.38 -32.51
C GLU A 204 -44.23 -10.83 -33.36
N LYS A 205 -44.46 -9.51 -33.34
CA LYS A 205 -45.48 -8.87 -34.18
C LYS A 205 -45.18 -9.01 -35.67
N GLU A 206 -43.93 -8.84 -36.07
CA GLU A 206 -43.50 -9.01 -37.47
C GLU A 206 -43.72 -10.46 -37.93
N LYS A 207 -43.40 -11.44 -37.08
CA LYS A 207 -43.63 -12.88 -37.35
C LYS A 207 -45.13 -13.18 -37.48
N ASP A 208 -45.97 -12.68 -36.58
CA ASP A 208 -47.42 -12.92 -36.64
C ASP A 208 -48.05 -12.30 -37.91
N ALA A 209 -47.64 -11.08 -38.27
CA ALA A 209 -48.09 -10.43 -39.51
C ALA A 209 -47.64 -11.19 -40.77
N ALA A 210 -46.41 -11.71 -40.79
CA ALA A 210 -45.91 -12.53 -41.89
C ALA A 210 -46.68 -13.85 -42.04
N LEU A 211 -47.02 -14.51 -40.93
CA LEU A 211 -47.83 -15.73 -40.93
C LEU A 211 -49.25 -15.46 -41.44
N GLU A 212 -49.85 -14.35 -41.04
CA GLU A 212 -51.19 -13.95 -41.51
C GLU A 212 -51.19 -13.63 -43.00
N TYR A 213 -50.16 -12.93 -43.48
CA TYR A 213 -49.96 -12.69 -44.91
C TYR A 213 -49.81 -13.99 -45.70
N GLU A 214 -49.02 -14.95 -45.22
CA GLU A 214 -48.84 -16.25 -45.87
C GLU A 214 -50.18 -17.02 -45.96
N LYS A 215 -51.00 -16.94 -44.90
CA LYS A 215 -52.32 -17.56 -44.83
C LYS A 215 -53.29 -16.95 -45.85
N LEU A 216 -53.40 -15.63 -45.86
CA LEU A 216 -54.25 -14.90 -46.81
C LEU A 216 -53.82 -15.13 -48.26
N THR A 217 -52.52 -15.22 -48.52
CA THR A 217 -52.01 -15.49 -49.87
C THR A 217 -52.42 -16.89 -50.34
N LYS A 218 -52.32 -17.91 -49.47
CA LYS A 218 -52.80 -19.27 -49.79
C LYS A 218 -54.31 -19.31 -50.05
N GLU A 219 -55.11 -18.60 -49.25
CA GLU A 219 -56.56 -18.49 -49.48
C GLU A 219 -56.86 -17.78 -50.82
N LEU A 220 -56.12 -16.72 -51.14
CA LEU A 220 -56.27 -15.99 -52.39
C LEU A 220 -55.95 -16.86 -53.61
N ASP A 221 -54.92 -17.70 -53.53
CA ASP A 221 -54.56 -18.63 -54.59
C ASP A 221 -55.61 -19.73 -54.79
N ILE A 222 -56.22 -20.23 -53.71
CA ILE A 222 -57.34 -21.19 -53.78
C ILE A 222 -58.55 -20.55 -54.48
N VAL A 223 -58.89 -19.31 -54.13
CA VAL A 223 -60.01 -18.58 -54.74
C VAL A 223 -59.72 -18.25 -56.21
N ARG A 224 -58.47 -17.97 -56.58
CA ARG A 224 -58.07 -17.72 -57.99
C ARG A 224 -58.02 -18.97 -58.85
N ALA A 225 -57.84 -20.14 -58.24
CA ALA A 225 -57.83 -21.43 -58.92
C ALA A 225 -59.23 -22.07 -59.07
N SER A 226 -60.25 -21.49 -58.42
CA SER A 226 -61.67 -21.87 -58.51
C SER A 226 -62.40 -21.03 -59.55
#